data_AF-A0A154PJA7-F1
#
_entry.id   AF-A0A154PJA7-F1
#
_cell.length_a   1.000
_cell.length_b   1.000
_cell.length_c   1.000
_cell.angle_alpha   90.00
_cell.angle_beta   90.00
_cell.angle_gamma   90.00
#
_symmetry.space_group_name_H-M   'P 1'
#
loop_
_entity.id
_entity.type
_entity.pdbx_description
1 polymer ?
#
loop_
_entity_poly.entity_id
_entity_poly.type
_entity_poly.pdbx_seq_one_letter_code
_entity_poly.pdbx_strand_id
1 'polypeptide(L)'
;MDGCLGFQELKALQKLINSSQDDSDSEDDLPQAGARKLGPGDIGTQNATSGKHAGPHAPLKGKTDDIWHPSEVDAVQNSETYDPREVPEYEMKFKQAVTAQDVFLGIGFKTPGTASCEWLSVSVKMPHESRDKVELTVESETIDVRSPRYRLHLPTPHPVDPNTSSAKWHTDTSTLEVSLKLVRELDDVNF
;
A
#
# COMPACT_ATOMS: atom_id res chain seq x y z
N MET A 1 -7.29 -36.34 8.09
CA MET A 1 -6.45 -35.53 9.00
C MET A 1 -5.22 -36.38 9.23
N ASP A 2 -4.22 -36.23 8.37
CA ASP A 2 -3.01 -37.06 8.42
C ASP A 2 -1.82 -36.14 8.13
N GLY A 3 -1.31 -35.54 9.20
CA GLY A 3 -0.17 -34.63 9.18
C GLY A 3 0.84 -35.05 10.23
N CYS A 4 1.31 -36.30 10.15
CA CYS A 4 2.38 -36.78 11.02
C CYS A 4 3.70 -36.64 10.27
N LEU A 5 4.56 -35.71 10.72
CA LEU A 5 5.92 -35.56 10.22
C LEU A 5 6.65 -36.90 10.31
N GLY A 6 7.26 -37.31 9.20
CA GLY A 6 7.96 -38.59 9.11
C GLY A 6 9.23 -38.60 9.96
N PHE A 7 9.64 -39.78 10.41
CA PHE A 7 10.88 -39.98 11.19
C PHE A 7 12.12 -39.35 10.52
N GLN A 8 12.16 -39.35 9.18
CA GLN A 8 13.27 -38.76 8.42
C GLN A 8 13.27 -37.22 8.47
N GLU A 9 12.10 -36.58 8.47
CA GLU A 9 11.97 -35.11 8.56
C GLU A 9 12.34 -34.63 9.95
N LEU A 10 11.93 -35.35 10.99
CA LEU A 10 12.35 -35.12 12.38
C LEU A 10 13.87 -35.22 12.54
N LYS A 11 14.52 -36.18 11.88
CA LYS A 11 15.98 -36.35 11.92
C LYS A 11 16.72 -35.25 11.15
N ALA A 12 16.14 -34.75 10.06
CA ALA A 12 16.69 -33.61 9.31
C ALA A 12 16.63 -32.32 10.14
N LEU A 13 15.51 -32.07 10.83
CA LEU A 13 15.34 -30.96 11.76
C LEU A 13 16.32 -31.02 12.94
N GLN A 14 16.50 -32.20 13.53
CA GLN A 14 17.46 -32.40 14.62
C GLN A 14 18.88 -32.00 14.21
N LYS A 15 19.29 -32.34 12.98
CA LYS A 15 20.61 -31.99 12.45
C LYS A 15 20.75 -30.49 12.17
N LEU A 16 19.65 -29.82 11.85
CA LEU A 16 19.63 -28.37 11.63
C LEU A 16 19.71 -27.60 12.95
N ILE A 17 19.06 -28.10 14.01
CA ILE A 17 18.96 -27.43 15.30
C ILE A 17 20.21 -27.66 16.16
N ASN A 18 20.81 -28.86 16.08
CA ASN A 18 22.05 -29.17 16.79
C ASN A 18 23.22 -29.23 15.80
N SER A 19 23.72 -28.07 15.37
CA SER A 19 25.08 -27.98 14.85
C SER A 19 26.03 -28.26 16.00
N SER A 20 26.82 -29.33 15.90
CA SER A 20 27.76 -29.77 16.92
C SER A 20 28.49 -28.61 17.57
N GLN A 21 28.28 -28.50 18.88
CA GLN A 21 28.95 -27.60 19.78
C GLN A 21 30.43 -27.99 19.83
N ASP A 22 31.26 -27.28 19.06
CA ASP A 22 32.69 -27.17 19.35
C ASP A 22 32.90 -25.81 20.01
N ASP A 23 33.07 -25.87 21.33
CA ASP A 23 33.51 -24.76 22.16
C ASP A 23 34.91 -24.33 21.70
N SER A 24 35.07 -23.10 21.18
CA SER A 24 36.37 -22.47 21.09
C SER A 24 36.24 -20.95 21.17
N ASP A 25 36.39 -20.46 22.41
CA ASP A 25 36.78 -19.08 22.69
C ASP A 25 38.13 -18.80 22.00
N SER A 26 38.10 -18.03 20.90
CA SER A 26 39.30 -17.44 20.31
C SER A 26 38.90 -16.27 19.44
N GLU A 27 39.14 -15.08 19.97
CA GLU A 27 39.15 -13.86 19.18
C GLU A 27 40.26 -13.95 18.11
N ASP A 28 39.96 -13.37 16.95
CA ASP A 28 40.88 -13.02 15.86
C ASP A 28 41.42 -14.14 14.93
N ASP A 29 41.35 -13.83 13.63
CA ASP A 29 41.88 -14.53 12.45
C ASP A 29 41.35 -15.93 12.05
N LEU A 30 40.33 -15.93 11.18
CA LEU A 30 39.93 -17.12 10.40
C LEU A 30 40.95 -17.43 9.27
N PRO A 31 41.45 -18.69 9.14
CA PRO A 31 42.19 -19.10 7.96
C PRO A 31 41.26 -19.23 6.74
N GLN A 32 41.56 -18.45 5.71
CA GLN A 32 40.82 -18.34 4.46
C GLN A 32 41.03 -19.56 3.55
N ALA A 33 40.52 -20.73 3.94
CA ALA A 33 40.53 -21.93 3.12
C ALA A 33 39.14 -22.17 2.51
N GLY A 34 38.83 -21.45 1.43
CA GLY A 34 37.65 -21.74 0.61
C GLY A 34 37.24 -20.67 -0.40
N ALA A 35 37.66 -19.40 -0.21
CA ALA A 35 37.09 -18.26 -0.93
C ALA A 35 37.93 -17.71 -2.10
N ARG A 36 38.74 -18.54 -2.79
CA ARG A 36 39.71 -18.04 -3.80
C ARG A 36 39.40 -18.33 -5.27
N LYS A 37 38.26 -18.92 -5.62
CA LYS A 37 38.01 -19.31 -7.03
C LYS A 37 36.65 -18.95 -7.59
N LEU A 38 35.94 -18.01 -6.98
CA LEU A 38 34.73 -17.39 -7.55
C LEU A 38 34.89 -15.89 -7.38
N GLY A 39 35.03 -15.19 -8.51
CA GLY A 39 35.09 -13.73 -8.53
C GLY A 39 33.72 -13.15 -8.91
N PRO A 40 33.51 -11.84 -8.77
CA PRO A 40 32.25 -11.18 -9.16
C PRO A 40 31.84 -11.41 -10.64
N GLY A 41 32.77 -11.83 -11.50
CA GLY A 41 32.52 -12.21 -12.90
C GLY A 41 31.99 -13.63 -13.13
N ASP A 42 31.89 -14.47 -12.10
CA ASP A 42 31.24 -15.81 -12.17
C ASP A 42 29.72 -15.73 -11.88
N ILE A 43 29.19 -14.53 -11.60
CA ILE A 43 27.75 -14.29 -11.49
C ILE A 43 27.20 -14.05 -12.90
N GLY A 44 26.94 -15.15 -13.61
CA GLY A 44 26.30 -15.14 -14.92
C GLY A 44 26.16 -16.56 -15.47
N THR A 45 24.99 -16.89 -16.05
CA THR A 45 24.78 -18.20 -16.68
C THR A 45 25.67 -18.35 -17.91
N GLN A 46 26.58 -19.32 -17.89
CA GLN A 46 27.19 -19.90 -19.10
C GLN A 46 26.08 -20.21 -20.11
N ASN A 47 26.28 -19.82 -21.38
CA ASN A 47 25.31 -19.91 -22.49
C ASN A 47 24.73 -21.33 -22.66
N ALA A 48 23.71 -21.66 -21.86
CA ALA A 48 22.74 -22.68 -22.18
C ALA A 48 21.61 -21.95 -22.92
N THR A 49 21.32 -22.43 -24.12
CA THR A 49 20.19 -22.03 -24.97
C THR A 49 19.01 -21.51 -24.14
N SER A 50 18.64 -20.25 -24.36
CA SER A 50 17.51 -19.58 -23.72
C SER A 50 16.26 -20.44 -23.86
N GLY A 51 15.96 -21.19 -22.81
CA GLY A 51 14.69 -21.88 -22.67
C GLY A 51 13.60 -20.82 -22.72
N LYS A 52 12.77 -20.87 -23.75
CA LYS A 52 11.54 -20.08 -23.80
C LYS A 52 10.70 -20.55 -22.62
N HIS A 53 10.72 -19.82 -21.52
CA HIS A 53 9.79 -20.02 -20.41
C HIS A 53 8.39 -19.68 -20.94
N ALA A 54 7.67 -20.70 -21.43
CA ALA A 54 6.28 -20.60 -21.83
C ALA A 54 5.41 -20.85 -20.59
N GLY A 55 5.23 -19.80 -19.80
CA GLY A 55 4.33 -19.78 -18.65
C GLY A 55 3.61 -18.44 -18.56
N PRO A 56 2.64 -18.29 -17.63
CA PRO A 56 1.91 -17.05 -17.44
C PRO A 56 2.80 -15.84 -17.07
N HIS A 57 4.05 -16.07 -16.68
CA HIS A 57 5.06 -15.05 -16.37
C HIS A 57 6.19 -14.96 -17.42
N ALA A 58 5.93 -15.39 -18.66
CA ALA A 58 6.89 -15.23 -19.75
C ALA A 58 7.15 -13.72 -20.02
N PRO A 59 8.41 -13.30 -20.24
CA PRO A 59 8.71 -11.90 -20.57
C PRO A 59 7.92 -11.46 -21.80
N LEU A 60 7.15 -10.37 -21.68
CA LEU A 60 6.46 -9.78 -22.82
C LEU A 60 7.52 -9.29 -23.80
N LYS A 61 7.45 -9.79 -25.04
CA LYS A 61 8.45 -9.47 -26.07
C LYS A 61 8.18 -8.06 -26.61
N GLY A 62 8.73 -7.05 -25.95
CA GLY A 62 8.76 -5.68 -26.46
C GLY A 62 9.42 -5.61 -27.84
N LYS A 63 8.88 -4.77 -28.72
CA LYS A 63 9.40 -4.57 -30.09
C LYS A 63 10.62 -3.62 -30.11
N THR A 64 10.91 -3.00 -28.97
CA THR A 64 11.91 -1.95 -28.70
C THR A 64 12.52 -2.19 -27.31
N ASP A 65 13.70 -1.63 -27.04
CA ASP A 65 14.36 -1.59 -25.70
C ASP A 65 13.58 -0.70 -24.69
N ASP A 66 12.26 -0.62 -24.81
CA ASP A 66 11.42 0.07 -23.84
C ASP A 66 11.33 -0.74 -22.57
N ILE A 67 11.60 -0.07 -21.45
CA ILE A 67 11.55 -0.64 -20.10
C ILE A 67 10.10 -1.03 -19.72
N TRP A 68 9.09 -0.45 -20.39
CA TRP A 68 7.67 -0.67 -20.10
C TRP A 68 6.95 -1.28 -21.31
N HIS A 69 6.22 -2.39 -21.10
CA HIS A 69 5.32 -2.92 -22.12
C HIS A 69 3.96 -2.19 -22.08
N PRO A 70 3.30 -1.88 -23.21
CA PRO A 70 1.98 -1.23 -23.22
C PRO A 70 0.86 -2.04 -22.54
N SER A 71 1.12 -3.30 -22.19
CA SER A 71 0.20 -4.16 -21.41
C SER A 71 0.51 -4.19 -19.91
N GLU A 72 1.67 -3.65 -19.51
CA GLU A 72 2.09 -3.51 -18.10
C GLU A 72 1.75 -2.14 -17.53
N VAL A 73 1.51 -1.16 -18.41
CA VAL A 73 0.88 0.08 -18.01
C VAL A 73 -0.60 -0.21 -17.81
N ASP A 74 -1.05 -0.23 -16.56
CA ASP A 74 -2.45 0.05 -16.30
C ASP A 74 -2.72 1.40 -16.95
N ALA A 75 -3.69 1.44 -17.86
CA ALA A 75 -4.24 2.70 -18.30
C ALA A 75 -4.93 3.31 -17.08
N VAL A 76 -4.13 3.88 -16.16
CA VAL A 76 -4.57 4.99 -15.33
C VAL A 76 -5.33 5.84 -16.33
N GLN A 77 -6.63 5.99 -16.08
CA GLN A 77 -7.53 6.81 -16.85
C GLN A 77 -7.07 8.26 -16.67
N ASN A 78 -5.88 8.57 -17.17
CA ASN A 78 -5.41 9.91 -17.43
C ASN A 78 -6.07 10.35 -18.73
N SER A 79 -7.39 10.13 -18.83
CA SER A 79 -8.27 10.99 -19.58
C SER A 79 -8.45 12.27 -18.77
N GLU A 80 -7.34 12.92 -18.41
CA GLU A 80 -7.33 14.37 -18.31
C GLU A 80 -7.59 14.88 -19.73
N THR A 81 -8.88 14.84 -20.10
CA THR A 81 -9.45 15.86 -20.96
C THR A 81 -9.01 17.15 -20.29
N TYR A 82 -8.04 17.84 -20.89
CA TYR A 82 -7.38 19.03 -20.33
C TYR A 82 -8.46 19.96 -19.78
N ASP A 83 -8.70 19.90 -18.47
CA ASP A 83 -9.75 20.64 -17.82
C ASP A 83 -9.16 22.00 -17.49
N PRO A 84 -9.71 23.12 -17.99
CA PRO A 84 -9.18 24.44 -17.71
C PRO A 84 -9.35 24.87 -16.24
N ARG A 85 -10.04 24.08 -15.41
CA ARG A 85 -10.27 24.36 -14.00
C ARG A 85 -9.02 24.12 -13.16
N GLU A 86 -8.84 24.95 -12.14
CA GLU A 86 -7.72 24.85 -11.21
C GLU A 86 -7.92 23.69 -10.24
N VAL A 87 -6.82 23.03 -9.85
CA VAL A 87 -6.86 22.03 -8.78
C VAL A 87 -6.82 22.75 -7.44
N PRO A 88 -7.85 22.61 -6.58
CA PRO A 88 -7.90 23.29 -5.29
C PRO A 88 -6.90 22.68 -4.30
N GLU A 89 -6.44 23.48 -3.32
CA GLU A 89 -5.62 22.99 -2.22
C GLU A 89 -6.47 22.08 -1.32
N TYR A 90 -5.97 20.87 -1.04
CA TYR A 90 -6.66 19.91 -0.18
C TYR A 90 -5.75 19.33 0.89
N GLU A 91 -6.36 18.89 1.99
CA GLU A 91 -5.69 18.21 3.11
C GLU A 91 -6.46 16.95 3.47
N MET A 92 -5.75 15.83 3.63
CA MET A 92 -6.32 14.55 4.05
C MET A 92 -5.89 14.23 5.48
N LYS A 93 -6.84 13.90 6.35
CA LYS A 93 -6.62 13.57 7.76
C LYS A 93 -7.39 12.33 8.15
N PHE A 94 -6.70 11.35 8.74
CA PHE A 94 -7.37 10.21 9.36
C PHE A 94 -7.98 10.62 10.70
N LYS A 95 -9.19 10.14 10.97
CA LYS A 95 -9.97 10.40 12.18
C LYS A 95 -10.30 9.06 12.84
N GLN A 96 -10.00 8.97 14.13
CA GLN A 96 -10.21 7.77 14.95
C GLN A 96 -11.19 8.09 16.08
N ALA A 97 -12.21 7.26 16.25
CA ALA A 97 -13.16 7.39 17.35
C ALA A 97 -12.57 6.79 18.62
N VAL A 98 -11.94 7.59 19.48
CA VAL A 98 -11.36 7.11 20.74
C VAL A 98 -12.31 7.29 21.93
N THR A 99 -12.33 6.32 22.82
CA THR A 99 -13.01 6.38 24.12
C THR A 99 -12.00 6.67 25.24
N ALA A 100 -12.50 7.01 26.43
CA ALA A 100 -11.64 7.19 27.59
C ALA A 100 -10.84 5.92 27.93
N GLN A 101 -11.39 4.75 27.64
CA GLN A 101 -10.72 3.47 27.83
C GLN A 101 -9.49 3.32 26.91
N ASP A 102 -9.60 3.72 25.65
CA ASP A 102 -8.49 3.71 24.68
C ASP A 102 -7.38 4.67 25.13
N VAL A 103 -7.76 5.89 25.52
CA VAL A 103 -6.80 6.98 25.82
C VAL A 103 -6.12 6.82 27.18
N PHE A 104 -6.88 6.43 28.22
CA PHE A 104 -6.37 6.43 29.60
C PHE A 104 -5.98 5.04 30.12
N LEU A 105 -6.59 3.98 29.59
CA LEU A 105 -6.39 2.62 30.12
C LEU A 105 -5.65 1.70 29.13
N GLY A 106 -5.61 2.03 27.84
CA GLY A 106 -4.94 1.23 26.81
C GLY A 106 -5.48 -0.19 26.63
N ILE A 107 -6.71 -0.45 27.11
CA ILE A 107 -7.37 -1.77 27.02
C ILE A 107 -8.42 -1.81 25.90
N GLY A 108 -8.75 -0.67 25.30
CA GLY A 108 -9.47 -0.65 24.05
C GLY A 108 -8.40 -0.75 22.98
N PHE A 109 -8.49 -1.81 22.19
CA PHE A 109 -7.39 -2.37 21.42
C PHE A 109 -6.85 -1.45 20.30
N LYS A 110 -7.30 -0.20 20.25
CA LYS A 110 -6.96 0.82 19.26
C LYS A 110 -5.52 1.27 19.35
N THR A 111 -4.86 1.23 18.20
CA THR A 111 -3.53 1.80 18.01
C THR A 111 -3.62 3.27 17.57
N PRO A 112 -2.55 4.07 17.73
CA PRO A 112 -2.47 5.41 17.13
C PRO A 112 -2.20 5.38 15.61
N GLY A 113 -2.23 4.20 14.98
CA GLY A 113 -1.99 4.02 13.56
C GLY A 113 -3.24 4.27 12.71
N THR A 114 -3.04 4.50 11.41
CA THR A 114 -4.14 4.65 10.44
C THR A 114 -4.99 3.38 10.31
N ALA A 115 -4.44 2.21 10.67
CA ALA A 115 -5.17 0.95 10.72
C ALA A 115 -6.37 0.99 11.69
N SER A 116 -6.29 1.72 12.80
CA SER A 116 -7.40 1.85 13.76
C SER A 116 -8.31 3.05 13.48
N CYS A 117 -8.03 3.86 12.43
CA CYS A 117 -8.86 5.00 12.05
C CYS A 117 -10.04 4.57 11.17
N GLU A 118 -11.27 4.85 11.60
CA GLU A 118 -12.49 4.47 10.87
C GLU A 118 -12.91 5.50 9.82
N TRP A 119 -12.37 6.72 9.90
CA TRP A 119 -12.80 7.85 9.09
C TRP A 119 -11.62 8.53 8.39
N LEU A 120 -11.86 9.00 7.17
CA LEU A 120 -10.95 9.84 6.39
C LEU A 120 -11.61 11.19 6.15
N SER A 121 -11.01 12.26 6.63
CA SER A 121 -11.45 13.63 6.44
C SER A 121 -10.66 14.29 5.33
N VAL A 122 -11.34 14.79 4.31
CA VAL A 122 -10.73 15.55 3.21
C VAL A 122 -11.25 16.98 3.25
N SER A 123 -10.36 17.93 3.49
CA SER A 123 -10.67 19.36 3.54
C SER A 123 -10.18 20.01 2.26
N VAL A 124 -11.09 20.51 1.42
CA VAL A 124 -10.80 21.13 0.12
C VAL A 124 -11.08 22.62 0.19
N LYS A 125 -10.06 23.45 0.01
CA LYS A 125 -10.19 24.92 0.01
C LYS A 125 -10.62 25.40 -1.36
N MET A 126 -11.76 26.08 -1.43
CA MET A 126 -12.30 26.64 -2.68
C MET A 126 -12.70 28.10 -2.45
N PRO A 127 -11.72 29.02 -2.37
CA PRO A 127 -12.02 30.43 -2.14
C PRO A 127 -12.82 31.01 -3.31
N HIS A 128 -13.73 31.93 -2.99
CA HIS A 128 -14.65 32.59 -3.94
C HIS A 128 -15.70 31.67 -4.58
N GLU A 129 -15.86 30.45 -4.08
CA GLU A 129 -16.93 29.55 -4.50
C GLU A 129 -18.07 29.53 -3.48
N SER A 130 -19.29 29.25 -3.96
CA SER A 130 -20.47 29.11 -3.10
C SER A 130 -20.89 27.66 -3.01
N ARG A 131 -21.42 27.22 -1.86
CA ARG A 131 -21.94 25.86 -1.64
C ARG A 131 -22.81 25.35 -2.79
N ASP A 132 -23.71 26.18 -3.32
CA ASP A 132 -24.70 25.77 -4.34
C ASP A 132 -24.08 25.43 -5.70
N LYS A 133 -22.83 25.83 -5.94
CA LYS A 133 -22.09 25.60 -7.18
C LYS A 133 -21.10 24.45 -7.05
N VAL A 134 -21.01 23.83 -5.88
CA VAL A 134 -20.10 22.73 -5.59
C VAL A 134 -20.86 21.42 -5.71
N GLU A 135 -20.41 20.56 -6.61
CA GLU A 135 -20.87 19.20 -6.77
C GLU A 135 -19.82 18.26 -6.17
N LEU A 136 -20.27 17.32 -5.33
CA LEU A 136 -19.44 16.28 -4.74
C LEU A 136 -20.00 14.93 -5.16
N THR A 137 -19.17 14.10 -5.78
CA THR A 137 -19.46 12.70 -6.05
C THR A 137 -18.50 11.85 -5.22
N VAL A 138 -19.05 10.92 -4.45
CA VAL A 138 -18.27 9.95 -3.66
C VAL A 138 -18.55 8.57 -4.23
N GLU A 139 -17.51 7.96 -4.78
CA GLU A 139 -17.51 6.56 -5.18
C GLU A 139 -16.77 5.73 -4.14
N SER A 140 -16.77 4.41 -4.29
CA SER A 140 -16.11 3.52 -3.33
C SER A 140 -14.61 3.74 -3.24
N GLU A 141 -13.93 4.11 -4.31
CA GLU A 141 -12.46 4.25 -4.33
C GLU A 141 -12.00 5.64 -4.81
N THR A 142 -12.94 6.54 -5.13
CA THR A 142 -12.61 7.87 -5.64
C THR A 142 -13.56 8.92 -5.10
N ILE A 143 -13.06 10.15 -4.99
CA ILE A 143 -13.86 11.35 -4.75
C ILE A 143 -13.67 12.32 -5.91
N ASP A 144 -14.76 12.92 -6.36
CA ASP A 144 -14.75 13.96 -7.39
C ASP A 144 -15.48 15.20 -6.86
N VAL A 145 -14.74 16.30 -6.74
CA VAL A 145 -15.25 17.61 -6.36
C VAL A 145 -15.19 18.51 -7.57
N ARG A 146 -16.33 19.06 -7.96
CA ARG A 146 -16.45 19.93 -9.13
C ARG A 146 -17.09 21.25 -8.73
N SER A 147 -16.53 22.32 -9.24
CA SER A 147 -17.11 23.66 -9.22
C SER A 147 -16.78 24.37 -10.52
N PRO A 148 -17.39 25.53 -10.84
CA PRO A 148 -17.09 26.27 -12.06
C PRO A 148 -15.61 26.62 -12.22
N ARG A 149 -14.89 26.82 -11.11
CA ARG A 149 -13.46 27.19 -11.10
C ARG A 149 -12.53 26.04 -10.78
N TYR A 150 -12.98 25.11 -9.94
CA TYR A 150 -12.12 24.06 -9.40
C TYR A 150 -12.59 22.67 -9.81
N ARG A 151 -11.63 21.76 -10.00
CA ARG A 151 -11.89 20.34 -10.13
C ARG A 151 -10.85 19.56 -9.35
N LEU A 152 -11.31 18.57 -8.60
CA LEU A 152 -10.45 17.69 -7.82
C LEU A 152 -10.98 16.27 -7.92
N HIS A 153 -10.26 15.42 -8.65
CA HIS A 153 -10.49 13.98 -8.66
C HIS A 153 -9.36 13.32 -7.87
N LEU A 154 -9.70 12.62 -6.79
CA LEU A 154 -8.73 11.97 -5.92
C LEU A 154 -9.13 10.51 -5.66
N PRO A 155 -8.22 9.55 -5.87
CA PRO A 155 -8.41 8.20 -5.38
C PRO A 155 -8.31 8.17 -3.84
N THR A 156 -9.14 7.36 -3.19
CA THR A 156 -9.06 7.13 -1.76
C THR A 156 -8.02 6.03 -1.46
N PRO A 157 -7.29 6.12 -0.32
CA PRO A 157 -6.31 5.08 0.03
C PRO A 157 -6.91 3.69 0.27
N HIS A 158 -8.16 3.66 0.72
CA HIS A 158 -8.94 2.45 0.94
C HIS A 158 -10.37 2.67 0.45
N PRO A 159 -11.13 1.57 0.24
CA PRO A 159 -12.55 1.68 -0.09
C PRO A 159 -13.32 2.43 1.00
N VAL A 160 -14.30 3.22 0.59
CA VAL A 160 -15.20 3.98 1.45
C VAL A 160 -16.64 3.57 1.20
N ASP A 161 -17.50 3.74 2.21
CA ASP A 161 -18.94 3.60 2.06
C ASP A 161 -19.58 4.99 1.79
N PRO A 162 -20.08 5.23 0.57
CA PRO A 162 -20.68 6.52 0.23
C PRO A 162 -21.93 6.86 1.06
N ASN A 163 -22.66 5.86 1.56
CA ASN A 163 -23.94 6.07 2.25
C ASN A 163 -23.75 6.55 3.70
N THR A 164 -22.67 6.14 4.34
CA THR A 164 -22.32 6.56 5.71
C THR A 164 -21.36 7.75 5.74
N SER A 165 -20.82 8.11 4.57
CA SER A 165 -20.01 9.31 4.39
C SER A 165 -20.87 10.58 4.42
N SER A 166 -20.28 11.70 4.85
CA SER A 166 -20.97 12.98 4.95
C SER A 166 -20.07 14.13 4.49
N ALA A 167 -20.66 15.25 4.09
CA ALA A 167 -19.93 16.43 3.70
C ALA A 167 -20.53 17.70 4.31
N LYS A 168 -19.67 18.64 4.68
CA LYS A 168 -20.04 19.92 5.28
C LYS A 168 -19.30 21.05 4.58
N TRP A 169 -20.03 22.10 4.24
CA TRP A 169 -19.45 23.34 3.74
C TRP A 169 -19.24 24.32 4.89
N HIS A 170 -18.03 24.86 5.02
CA HIS A 170 -17.70 25.92 5.95
C HIS A 170 -17.63 27.25 5.20
N THR A 171 -18.66 28.09 5.38
CA THR A 171 -18.77 29.38 4.69
C THR A 171 -17.66 30.36 5.09
N ASP A 172 -17.23 30.32 6.37
CA ASP A 172 -16.24 31.26 6.92
C ASP A 172 -14.86 31.11 6.25
N THR A 173 -14.48 29.88 5.92
CA THR A 173 -13.18 29.52 5.33
C THR A 173 -13.29 29.09 3.88
N SER A 174 -14.50 29.11 3.30
CA SER A 174 -14.80 28.58 1.95
C SER A 174 -14.18 27.20 1.72
N THR A 175 -14.36 26.29 2.70
CA THR A 175 -13.76 24.95 2.69
C THR A 175 -14.85 23.88 2.69
N LEU A 176 -14.73 22.90 1.80
CA LEU A 176 -15.53 21.68 1.80
C LEU A 176 -14.82 20.63 2.66
N GLU A 177 -15.44 20.23 3.76
CA GLU A 177 -14.98 19.10 4.58
C GLU A 177 -15.80 17.85 4.25
N VAL A 178 -15.15 16.84 3.69
CA VAL A 178 -15.74 15.54 3.38
C VAL A 178 -15.26 14.54 4.42
N SER A 179 -16.19 13.93 5.17
CA SER A 179 -15.91 12.86 6.12
C SER A 179 -16.34 11.53 5.51
N LEU A 180 -15.35 10.76 5.08
CA LEU A 180 -15.52 9.47 4.43
C LEU A 180 -15.39 8.34 5.46
N LYS A 181 -16.31 7.37 5.45
CA LYS A 181 -16.18 6.17 6.28
C LYS A 181 -15.38 5.12 5.51
N LEU A 182 -14.25 4.69 6.07
CA LEU A 182 -13.42 3.65 5.48
C LEU A 182 -14.08 2.28 5.70
N VAL A 183 -13.97 1.40 4.71
CA VAL A 183 -14.41 0.01 4.78
C VAL A 183 -13.24 -0.87 4.34
N ARG A 184 -12.57 -1.48 5.31
CA ARG A 184 -11.46 -2.41 5.07
C ARG A 184 -11.86 -3.82 5.49
N GLU A 185 -11.27 -4.82 4.83
CA GLU A 185 -11.59 -6.23 5.05
C GLU A 185 -11.40 -6.68 6.51
N LEU A 186 -10.48 -6.05 7.22
CA LEU A 186 -10.13 -6.40 8.60
C LEU A 186 -10.68 -5.43 9.64
N ASP A 187 -11.59 -4.51 9.30
CA ASP A 187 -12.09 -3.53 10.28
C ASP A 187 -12.86 -4.17 11.45
N ASP A 188 -13.47 -5.33 11.25
CA ASP A 188 -14.14 -6.09 12.34
C ASP A 188 -13.15 -6.77 13.31
N VAL A 189 -11.89 -6.90 12.90
CA VAL A 189 -10.81 -7.58 13.64
C VAL A 189 -9.66 -6.65 13.98
N ASN A 190 -9.63 -5.46 13.38
CA ASN A 190 -8.61 -4.46 13.60
C ASN A 190 -8.84 -3.86 14.98
N PHE A 191 -7.80 -4.06 15.76
CA PHE A 191 -7.58 -3.56 17.08
C PHE A 191 -7.19 -2.09 16.97
#